data_AF-A0A426TII5-F1
#
_entry.id   AF-A0A426TII5-F1
#
_cell.length_a   1.000
_cell.length_b   1.000
_cell.length_c   1.000
_cell.angle_alpha   90.00
_cell.angle_beta   90.00
_cell.angle_gamma   90.00
#
_symmetry.space_group_name_H-M   'P 1'
#
loop_
_entity.id
_entity.type
_entity.pdbx_description
1 polymer ?
#
loop_
_entity_poly.entity_id
_entity_poly.type
_entity_poly.pdbx_seq_one_letter_code
_entity_poly.pdbx_strand_id
1 'polypeptide(L)'
;MLKFIKHLGLIVLYFLASQVTSSFISLGIFKDQLAAELPAPIVEQAVWISGIIGIVLTTILAVVLWKVVYPRKTIAYTVESSWFHKLHWPILVYLVYFVIQFLIPVEESQNQMIVVQFVSAYPILAFFSVVVFAPILEELIFRGFLATYFFPKMQSMKTVGIYLIVSGLLFSLPHGPATIPQFLIYFTMGVNLGWIFLLKRDIRYSMALHFVNNLIAYGMILGGV
;
A
#
# COMPACT_ATOMS: atom_id res chain seq x y z
N MET A 1 -4.38 25.86 12.26
CA MET A 1 -4.96 24.77 13.08
C MET A 1 -6.17 24.10 12.39
N LEU A 2 -7.26 24.80 12.09
CA LEU A 2 -8.48 24.20 11.50
C LEU A 2 -8.27 23.45 10.17
N LYS A 3 -7.47 23.99 9.24
CA LYS A 3 -7.15 23.30 7.97
C LYS A 3 -6.39 21.99 8.18
N PHE A 4 -5.44 21.98 9.12
CA PHE A 4 -4.67 20.78 9.46
C PHE A 4 -5.57 19.70 10.06
N ILE A 5 -6.41 20.07 11.03
CA ILE A 5 -7.39 19.15 11.64
C ILE A 5 -8.33 18.56 10.58
N LYS A 6 -8.81 19.40 9.65
CA LYS A 6 -9.62 18.94 8.52
C LYS A 6 -8.89 17.92 7.66
N HIS A 7 -7.65 18.17 7.28
CA HIS A 7 -6.88 17.24 6.45
C HIS A 7 -6.58 15.93 7.21
N LEU A 8 -6.29 16.02 8.51
CA LEU A 8 -6.10 14.85 9.37
C LEU A 8 -7.38 14.01 9.48
N GLY A 9 -8.54 14.64 9.71
CA GLY A 9 -9.81 13.93 9.74
C GLY A 9 -10.13 13.24 8.40
N LEU A 10 -9.83 13.89 7.28
CA LEU A 10 -10.05 13.34 5.95
C LEU A 10 -9.12 12.15 5.63
N ILE A 11 -7.82 12.23 5.95
CA ILE A 11 -6.91 11.09 5.68
C ILE A 11 -7.29 9.88 6.54
N VAL A 12 -7.69 10.11 7.80
CA VAL A 12 -8.20 9.04 8.68
C VAL A 12 -9.48 8.45 8.11
N LEU A 13 -10.43 9.28 7.66
CA LEU A 13 -11.65 8.80 7.03
C LEU A 13 -11.38 7.96 5.78
N TYR A 14 -10.44 8.39 4.94
CA TYR A 14 -10.05 7.64 3.74
C TYR A 14 -9.40 6.30 4.08
N PHE A 15 -8.52 6.29 5.07
CA PHE A 15 -7.90 5.07 5.57
C PHE A 15 -8.93 4.10 6.16
N LEU A 16 -9.86 4.58 6.98
CA LEU A 16 -10.94 3.75 7.51
C LEU A 16 -11.86 3.22 6.40
N ALA A 17 -12.20 4.04 5.41
CA ALA A 17 -12.99 3.61 4.27
C ALA A 17 -12.26 2.54 3.44
N SER A 18 -10.94 2.67 3.24
CA SER A 18 -10.17 1.62 2.58
C SER A 18 -10.17 0.33 3.39
N GLN A 19 -10.02 0.38 4.72
CA GLN A 19 -10.10 -0.82 5.55
C GLN A 19 -11.47 -1.49 5.50
N VAL A 20 -12.56 -0.72 5.56
CA VAL A 20 -13.92 -1.24 5.51
C VAL A 20 -14.21 -1.88 4.16
N THR A 21 -13.87 -1.23 3.04
CA THR A 21 -14.18 -1.80 1.72
C THR A 21 -13.33 -3.04 1.42
N SER A 22 -12.05 -3.04 1.81
CA SER A 22 -11.16 -4.19 1.65
C SER A 22 -11.55 -5.38 2.53
N SER A 23 -12.17 -5.16 3.71
CA SER A 23 -12.57 -6.27 4.59
C SER A 23 -13.66 -7.17 3.98
N PHE A 24 -14.51 -6.62 3.11
CA PHE A 24 -15.47 -7.41 2.33
C PHE A 24 -14.76 -8.35 1.35
N ILE A 25 -13.69 -7.87 0.69
CA ILE A 25 -12.89 -8.68 -0.24
C ILE A 25 -12.18 -9.80 0.52
N SER A 26 -11.67 -9.47 1.71
CA SER A 26 -10.83 -10.33 2.52
C SER A 26 -11.60 -11.25 3.47
N LEU A 27 -12.93 -11.37 3.34
CA LEU A 27 -13.75 -12.21 4.23
C LEU A 27 -13.27 -13.67 4.25
N GLY A 28 -12.71 -14.15 3.12
CA GLY A 28 -12.14 -15.49 2.99
C GLY A 28 -11.01 -15.80 3.97
N ILE A 29 -10.33 -14.80 4.55
CA ILE A 29 -9.33 -15.01 5.61
C ILE A 29 -9.96 -15.66 6.85
N PHE A 30 -11.23 -15.35 7.12
CA PHE A 30 -11.97 -15.84 8.28
C PHE A 30 -12.78 -17.10 7.99
N LYS A 31 -12.49 -17.80 6.88
CA LYS A 31 -13.22 -19.00 6.45
C LYS A 31 -13.38 -20.03 7.58
N ASP A 32 -12.29 -20.36 8.28
CA ASP A 32 -12.31 -21.40 9.31
C ASP A 32 -13.17 -21.01 10.52
N GLN A 33 -13.18 -19.72 10.86
CA GLN A 33 -14.03 -19.17 11.92
C GLN A 33 -15.51 -19.24 11.52
N LEU A 34 -15.83 -18.88 10.28
CA LEU A 34 -17.19 -18.97 9.74
C LEU A 34 -17.66 -20.43 9.65
N ALA A 35 -16.78 -21.35 9.28
CA ALA A 35 -17.06 -22.78 9.17
C ALA A 35 -17.32 -23.46 10.53
N ALA A 36 -16.92 -22.83 11.64
CA ALA A 36 -17.26 -23.29 12.98
C ALA A 36 -18.74 -23.06 13.32
N GLU A 37 -19.40 -22.09 12.67
CA GLU A 37 -20.77 -21.67 12.97
C GLU A 37 -21.76 -22.01 11.85
N LEU A 38 -21.28 -22.13 10.61
CA LEU A 38 -22.12 -22.26 9.41
C LEU A 38 -21.70 -23.46 8.54
N PRO A 39 -22.66 -24.09 7.82
CA PRO A 39 -22.35 -25.10 6.81
C PRO A 39 -21.38 -24.60 5.74
N ALA A 40 -20.42 -25.43 5.33
CA ALA A 40 -19.39 -25.07 4.36
C ALA A 40 -19.91 -24.44 3.04
N PRO A 41 -21.01 -24.91 2.43
CA PRO A 41 -21.56 -24.26 1.23
C PRO A 41 -22.03 -22.83 1.47
N ILE A 42 -22.55 -22.53 2.67
CA ILE A 42 -23.00 -21.18 3.05
C ILE A 42 -21.79 -20.27 3.24
N VAL A 43 -20.73 -20.76 3.88
CA VAL A 43 -19.47 -20.01 4.05
C VAL A 43 -18.86 -19.64 2.70
N GLU A 44 -18.73 -20.60 1.79
CA GLU A 44 -18.22 -20.35 0.44
C GLU A 44 -19.06 -19.30 -0.29
N GLN A 45 -20.40 -19.45 -0.27
CA GLN A 45 -21.30 -18.47 -0.89
C GLN A 45 -21.14 -17.07 -0.27
N ALA A 46 -21.03 -16.97 1.05
CA ALA A 46 -20.85 -15.71 1.75
C ALA A 46 -19.52 -15.03 1.37
N VAL A 47 -18.42 -15.79 1.28
CA VAL A 47 -17.11 -15.26 0.88
C VAL A 47 -17.17 -14.67 -0.54
N TRP A 48 -17.76 -15.38 -1.50
CA TRP A 48 -17.85 -14.88 -2.88
C TRP A 48 -18.77 -13.67 -3.03
N ILE A 49 -19.94 -13.68 -2.38
CA ILE A 49 -20.86 -12.54 -2.41
C ILE A 49 -20.20 -11.32 -1.78
N SER A 50 -19.59 -11.48 -0.59
CA SER A 50 -18.85 -10.42 0.09
C SER A 50 -17.70 -9.92 -0.78
N GLY A 51 -16.97 -10.82 -1.43
CA GLY A 51 -15.87 -10.50 -2.34
C GLY A 51 -16.30 -9.58 -3.48
N ILE A 52 -17.40 -9.93 -4.16
CA ILE A 52 -17.95 -9.13 -5.27
C ILE A 52 -18.42 -7.75 -4.77
N ILE A 53 -19.13 -7.70 -3.65
CA ILE A 53 -19.55 -6.43 -3.03
C ILE A 53 -18.34 -5.58 -2.72
N GLY A 54 -17.31 -6.16 -2.10
CA GLY A 54 -16.05 -5.51 -1.78
C GLY A 54 -15.38 -4.91 -3.01
N ILE A 55 -15.23 -5.67 -4.10
CA ILE A 55 -14.63 -5.19 -5.35
C ILE A 55 -15.38 -3.96 -5.89
N VAL A 56 -16.72 -3.98 -5.87
CA VAL A 56 -17.54 -2.84 -6.32
C VAL A 56 -17.32 -1.64 -5.41
N LEU A 57 -17.42 -1.80 -4.10
CA LEU A 57 -17.26 -0.72 -3.12
C LEU A 57 -15.85 -0.11 -3.17
N THR A 58 -14.82 -0.94 -3.24
CA THR A 58 -13.42 -0.49 -3.32
C THR A 58 -13.14 0.21 -4.65
N THR A 59 -13.72 -0.24 -5.75
CA THR A 59 -13.63 0.47 -7.05
C THR A 59 -14.25 1.86 -6.96
N ILE A 60 -15.45 1.98 -6.38
CA ILE A 60 -16.12 3.27 -6.18
C ILE A 60 -15.25 4.18 -5.32
N LEU A 61 -14.74 3.68 -4.19
CA LEU A 61 -13.84 4.42 -3.31
C LEU A 61 -12.59 4.89 -4.06
N ALA A 62 -11.90 4.00 -4.77
CA ALA A 62 -10.70 4.32 -5.54
C ALA A 62 -10.97 5.41 -6.58
N VAL A 63 -12.08 5.34 -7.31
CA VAL A 63 -12.47 6.37 -8.30
C VAL A 63 -12.76 7.71 -7.62
N VAL A 64 -13.47 7.72 -6.50
CA VAL A 64 -13.76 8.94 -5.72
C VAL A 64 -12.45 9.56 -5.23
N LEU A 65 -11.58 8.78 -4.59
CA LEU A 65 -10.29 9.24 -4.08
C LEU A 65 -9.40 9.77 -5.22
N TRP A 66 -9.34 9.05 -6.34
CA TRP A 66 -8.62 9.50 -7.53
C TRP A 66 -9.12 10.86 -7.99
N LYS A 67 -10.43 11.05 -8.15
CA LYS A 67 -11.01 12.34 -8.57
C LYS A 67 -10.78 13.47 -7.56
N VAL A 68 -10.74 13.18 -6.26
CA VAL A 68 -10.50 14.21 -5.24
C VAL A 68 -9.03 14.65 -5.21
N VAL A 69 -8.11 13.70 -5.43
CA VAL A 69 -6.69 13.88 -5.15
C VAL A 69 -5.86 14.12 -6.41
N TYR A 70 -6.10 13.39 -7.49
CA TYR A 70 -5.32 13.48 -8.74
C TYR A 70 -5.34 14.87 -9.41
N PRO A 71 -6.47 15.60 -9.48
CA PRO A 71 -6.49 16.93 -10.09
C PRO A 71 -5.67 17.97 -9.32
N ARG A 72 -5.37 17.71 -8.05
CA ARG A 72 -4.64 18.63 -7.19
C ARG A 72 -3.14 18.51 -7.43
N LYS A 73 -2.65 18.81 -8.65
CA LYS A 73 -1.22 18.90 -9.02
C LYS A 73 -0.46 19.98 -8.22
N THR A 74 -0.48 19.91 -6.90
CA THR A 74 -0.20 21.02 -5.98
C THR A 74 1.15 20.93 -5.29
N ILE A 75 1.96 19.90 -5.58
CA ILE A 75 3.30 19.81 -4.99
C ILE A 75 4.23 20.74 -5.76
N ALA A 76 4.58 21.85 -5.14
CA ALA A 76 5.67 22.71 -5.59
C ALA A 76 7.00 22.03 -5.24
N TYR A 77 7.46 21.16 -6.14
CA TYR A 77 8.73 20.46 -6.05
C TYR A 77 9.79 21.16 -6.91
N THR A 78 10.81 21.75 -6.28
CA THR A 78 11.84 22.58 -6.94
C THR A 78 13.26 22.20 -6.54
N VAL A 79 13.47 21.01 -6.00
CA VAL A 79 14.81 20.55 -5.63
C VAL A 79 15.64 20.33 -6.90
N GLU A 80 16.85 20.90 -6.94
CA GLU A 80 17.77 20.79 -8.09
C GLU A 80 18.88 19.74 -7.88
N SER A 81 18.82 18.96 -6.80
CA SER A 81 19.88 18.01 -6.43
C SER A 81 20.14 16.96 -7.52
N SER A 82 21.31 17.01 -8.14
CA SER A 82 21.66 16.18 -9.30
C SER A 82 21.73 14.68 -9.00
N TRP A 83 22.04 14.29 -7.75
CA TRP A 83 22.08 12.88 -7.37
C TRP A 83 20.68 12.31 -7.13
N PHE A 84 19.79 13.06 -6.47
CA PHE A 84 18.48 12.57 -6.06
C PHE A 84 17.57 12.20 -7.24
N HIS A 85 17.76 12.88 -8.38
CA HIS A 85 16.97 12.69 -9.59
C HIS A 85 17.36 11.47 -10.44
N LYS A 86 18.39 10.73 -10.04
CA LYS A 86 18.87 9.57 -10.80
C LYS A 86 18.08 8.32 -10.43
N LEU A 87 17.44 7.72 -11.42
CA LEU A 87 16.57 6.54 -11.24
C LEU A 87 17.30 5.31 -10.68
N HIS A 88 18.63 5.22 -10.86
CA HIS A 88 19.38 4.06 -10.33
C HIS A 88 19.39 4.01 -8.80
N TRP A 89 19.24 5.12 -8.07
CA TRP A 89 19.24 5.06 -6.61
C TRP A 89 18.05 4.30 -6.02
N PRO A 90 16.79 4.62 -6.36
CA PRO A 90 15.66 3.82 -5.89
C PRO A 90 15.71 2.37 -6.37
N ILE A 91 16.24 2.12 -7.59
CA ILE A 91 16.48 0.75 -8.08
C ILE A 91 17.48 0.01 -7.19
N LEU A 92 18.63 0.64 -6.88
CA LEU A 92 19.65 0.06 -6.01
C LEU A 92 19.11 -0.21 -4.61
N VAL A 93 18.28 0.68 -4.06
CA VAL A 93 17.60 0.44 -2.76
C VAL A 93 16.67 -0.77 -2.83
N TYR A 94 15.90 -0.94 -3.92
CA TYR A 94 15.06 -2.14 -4.12
C TYR A 94 15.90 -3.41 -4.26
N LEU A 95 17.00 -3.37 -5.02
CA LEU A 95 17.89 -4.51 -5.19
C LEU A 95 18.57 -4.92 -3.88
N VAL A 96 19.11 -3.95 -3.14
CA VAL A 96 19.70 -4.19 -1.82
C VAL A 96 18.67 -4.75 -0.86
N TYR A 97 17.44 -4.23 -0.89
CA TYR A 97 16.31 -4.77 -0.12
C TYR A 97 16.07 -6.26 -0.42
N PHE A 98 15.98 -6.65 -1.70
CA PHE A 98 15.79 -8.07 -2.07
C PHE A 98 16.98 -8.93 -1.63
N VAL A 99 18.21 -8.48 -1.88
CA VAL A 99 19.42 -9.21 -1.47
C VAL A 99 19.46 -9.41 0.04
N ILE A 100 19.12 -8.38 0.83
CA ILE A 100 19.08 -8.49 2.29
C ILE A 100 18.04 -9.52 2.73
N GLN A 101 16.85 -9.54 2.13
CA GLN A 101 15.83 -10.55 2.45
C GLN A 101 16.28 -11.97 2.11
N PHE A 102 17.03 -12.16 1.03
CA PHE A 102 17.60 -13.46 0.68
C PHE A 102 18.73 -13.90 1.62
N LEU A 103 19.54 -12.96 2.11
CA LEU A 103 20.73 -13.27 2.93
C LEU A 103 20.41 -13.36 4.43
N ILE A 104 19.40 -12.63 4.89
CA ILE A 104 19.01 -12.56 6.30
C ILE A 104 17.60 -13.14 6.40
N PRO A 105 17.44 -14.35 6.99
CA PRO A 105 16.12 -14.90 7.25
C PRO A 105 15.34 -13.93 8.13
N VAL A 106 14.26 -13.38 7.59
CA VAL A 106 13.31 -12.55 8.35
C VAL A 106 12.04 -13.37 8.51
N GLU A 107 11.64 -13.59 9.76
CA GLU A 107 10.34 -14.23 10.05
C GLU A 107 9.21 -13.44 9.39
N GLU A 108 8.24 -14.15 8.84
CA GLU A 108 7.06 -13.54 8.25
C GLU A 108 6.33 -12.66 9.28
N SER A 109 5.91 -11.46 8.86
CA SER A 109 5.04 -10.66 9.71
C SER A 109 3.63 -11.24 9.73
N GLN A 110 2.84 -10.88 10.74
CA GLN A 110 1.42 -11.27 10.79
C GLN A 110 0.67 -10.89 9.50
N ASN A 111 0.97 -9.71 8.95
CA ASN A 111 0.42 -9.26 7.67
C ASN A 111 0.85 -10.13 6.49
N GLN A 112 2.08 -10.65 6.48
CA GLN A 112 2.54 -11.56 5.44
C GLN A 112 1.82 -12.91 5.54
N MET A 113 1.71 -13.50 6.74
CA MET A 113 1.02 -14.78 6.96
C MET A 113 -0.47 -14.71 6.55
N ILE A 114 -1.19 -13.75 7.12
CA ILE A 114 -2.06 -12.83 6.40
C ILE A 114 -2.41 -13.14 4.92
N VAL A 115 -1.63 -12.46 4.09
CA VAL A 115 -1.68 -12.46 2.64
C VAL A 115 -1.41 -13.86 2.08
N VAL A 116 -0.45 -14.61 2.61
CA VAL A 116 -0.13 -15.98 2.16
C VAL A 116 -1.35 -16.89 2.29
N GLN A 117 -2.02 -16.88 3.44
CA GLN A 117 -3.24 -17.65 3.67
C GLN A 117 -4.34 -17.23 2.70
N PHE A 118 -4.53 -15.92 2.50
CA PHE A 118 -5.60 -15.43 1.63
C PHE A 118 -5.36 -15.77 0.15
N VAL A 119 -4.13 -15.59 -0.33
CA VAL A 119 -3.73 -15.93 -1.71
C VAL A 119 -3.88 -17.43 -1.95
N SER A 120 -3.49 -18.26 -0.98
CA SER A 120 -3.62 -19.72 -1.09
C SER A 120 -5.08 -20.18 -1.10
N ALA A 121 -5.93 -19.57 -0.27
CA ALA A 121 -7.33 -19.98 -0.12
C ALA A 121 -8.26 -19.41 -1.22
N TYR A 122 -8.08 -18.15 -1.61
CA TYR A 122 -8.96 -17.43 -2.55
C TYR A 122 -8.14 -16.59 -3.53
N PRO A 123 -7.35 -17.21 -4.42
CA PRO A 123 -6.37 -16.52 -5.26
C PRO A 123 -6.97 -15.40 -6.11
N ILE A 124 -8.21 -15.56 -6.60
CA ILE A 124 -8.88 -14.54 -7.42
C ILE A 124 -9.24 -13.31 -6.60
N LEU A 125 -9.87 -13.47 -5.44
CA LEU A 125 -10.21 -12.34 -4.56
C LEU A 125 -8.95 -11.68 -4.00
N ALA A 126 -7.94 -12.48 -3.65
CA ALA A 126 -6.65 -12.00 -3.20
C ALA A 126 -5.91 -11.19 -4.27
N PHE A 127 -5.98 -11.58 -5.55
CA PHE A 127 -5.42 -10.81 -6.65
C PHE A 127 -6.01 -9.39 -6.70
N PHE A 128 -7.34 -9.27 -6.66
CA PHE A 128 -7.97 -7.95 -6.64
C PHE A 128 -7.62 -7.15 -5.38
N SER A 129 -7.59 -7.77 -4.21
CA SER A 129 -7.25 -7.08 -2.96
C SER A 129 -5.79 -6.62 -2.94
N VAL A 130 -4.85 -7.55 -3.10
CA VAL A 130 -3.41 -7.38 -2.85
C VAL A 130 -2.70 -6.78 -4.05
N VAL A 131 -2.98 -7.25 -5.26
CA VAL A 131 -2.28 -6.80 -6.46
C VAL A 131 -2.91 -5.54 -7.02
N VAL A 132 -4.23 -5.40 -6.93
CA VAL A 132 -4.94 -4.28 -7.57
C VAL A 132 -5.27 -3.14 -6.61
N PHE A 133 -6.12 -3.40 -5.62
CA PHE A 133 -6.70 -2.32 -4.83
C PHE A 133 -5.75 -1.78 -3.75
N ALA A 134 -4.95 -2.61 -3.11
CA ALA A 134 -3.96 -2.16 -2.12
C ALA A 134 -3.00 -1.11 -2.73
N PRO A 135 -2.33 -1.36 -3.87
CA PRO A 135 -1.52 -0.33 -4.53
C PRO A 135 -2.26 0.96 -4.86
N ILE A 136 -3.50 0.88 -5.37
CA ILE A 136 -4.27 2.07 -5.73
C ILE A 136 -4.59 2.90 -4.48
N LEU A 137 -5.17 2.29 -3.46
CA LEU A 137 -5.65 2.99 -2.26
C LEU A 137 -4.48 3.55 -1.46
N GLU A 138 -3.43 2.76 -1.25
CA GLU A 138 -2.25 3.18 -0.48
C GLU A 138 -1.54 4.34 -1.17
N GLU A 139 -1.33 4.28 -2.48
CA GLU A 139 -0.69 5.37 -3.20
C GLU A 139 -1.55 6.64 -3.21
N LEU A 140 -2.87 6.52 -3.35
CA LEU A 140 -3.80 7.65 -3.24
C LEU A 140 -3.75 8.30 -1.84
N ILE A 141 -3.55 7.52 -0.78
CA ILE A 141 -3.40 8.02 0.59
C ILE A 141 -2.02 8.67 0.79
N PHE A 142 -0.93 7.99 0.43
CA PHE A 142 0.42 8.46 0.77
C PHE A 142 1.05 9.45 -0.23
N ARG A 143 0.79 9.28 -1.53
CA ARG A 143 1.40 10.13 -2.60
C ARG A 143 0.40 11.15 -3.07
N GLY A 144 -0.85 10.73 -3.13
CA GLY A 144 -1.95 11.61 -3.39
C GLY A 144 -2.20 12.55 -2.21
N PHE A 145 -2.76 12.04 -1.11
CA PHE A 145 -3.26 12.88 -0.02
C PHE A 145 -2.14 13.44 0.86
N LEU A 146 -1.34 12.58 1.49
CA LEU A 146 -0.30 12.98 2.44
C LEU A 146 0.65 14.01 1.82
N ALA A 147 1.18 13.74 0.63
CA ALA A 147 2.08 14.66 -0.06
C ALA A 147 1.41 15.99 -0.41
N THR A 148 0.18 15.97 -0.96
CA THR A 148 -0.56 17.19 -1.36
C THR A 148 -0.90 18.09 -0.18
N TYR A 149 -1.37 17.54 0.94
CA TYR A 149 -1.96 18.34 2.02
C TYR A 149 -1.01 18.63 3.18
N PHE A 150 -0.02 17.77 3.42
CA PHE A 150 0.94 17.94 4.51
C PHE A 150 2.32 18.36 4.00
N PHE A 151 2.66 18.07 2.75
CA PHE A 151 3.92 18.45 2.12
C PHE A 151 3.76 19.19 0.77
N PRO A 152 2.90 20.22 0.66
CA PRO A 152 2.62 20.90 -0.61
C PRO A 152 3.82 21.64 -1.21
N LYS A 153 4.89 21.86 -0.44
CA LYS A 153 6.10 22.56 -0.88
C LYS A 153 7.32 21.76 -0.49
N MET A 154 8.04 21.25 -1.48
CA MET A 154 9.29 20.50 -1.30
C MET A 154 10.40 21.21 -2.06
N GLN A 155 11.03 22.19 -1.40
CA GLN A 155 12.02 23.09 -2.00
C GLN A 155 13.45 22.78 -1.53
N SER A 156 13.62 21.84 -0.60
CA SER A 156 14.93 21.45 -0.08
C SER A 156 15.00 19.94 0.15
N MET A 157 16.22 19.39 0.13
CA MET A 157 16.46 17.98 0.47
C MET A 157 16.03 17.65 1.90
N LYS A 158 16.05 18.62 2.82
CA LYS A 158 15.53 18.45 4.19
C LYS A 158 14.03 18.13 4.17
N THR A 159 13.23 18.92 3.45
CA THR A 159 11.78 18.70 3.36
C THR A 159 11.45 17.41 2.62
N VAL A 160 12.20 17.08 1.57
CA VAL A 160 12.09 15.80 0.86
C VAL A 160 12.39 14.63 1.81
N GLY A 161 13.49 14.71 2.57
CA GLY A 161 13.85 13.68 3.54
C GLY A 161 12.77 13.47 4.61
N ILE A 162 12.20 14.55 5.16
CA ILE A 162 11.10 14.46 6.14
C ILE A 162 9.88 13.80 5.50
N TYR A 163 9.50 14.18 4.27
CA TYR A 163 8.40 13.54 3.56
C TYR A 163 8.63 12.04 3.37
N LEU A 164 9.81 11.64 2.90
CA LEU A 164 10.13 10.23 2.66
C LEU A 164 10.10 9.42 3.96
N ILE A 165 10.67 9.94 5.05
CA ILE A 165 10.63 9.29 6.37
C ILE A 165 9.19 9.16 6.87
N VAL A 166 8.41 10.24 6.86
CA VAL A 166 7.01 10.21 7.31
C VAL A 166 6.17 9.27 6.45
N SER A 167 6.37 9.30 5.13
CA SER A 167 5.69 8.40 4.21
C SER A 167 6.07 6.94 4.45
N GLY A 168 7.35 6.63 4.72
CA GLY A 168 7.80 5.29 5.06
C GLY A 168 7.25 4.79 6.39
N LEU A 169 7.23 5.66 7.41
CA LEU A 169 6.66 5.34 8.73
C LEU A 169 5.16 5.03 8.64
N LEU A 170 4.39 5.93 8.00
CA LEU A 170 2.94 5.78 7.87
C LEU A 170 2.57 4.61 6.94
N PHE A 171 3.45 4.24 6.01
CA PHE A 171 3.30 3.02 5.22
C PHE A 171 3.58 1.78 6.07
N SER A 172 4.65 1.76 6.87
CA SER A 172 5.06 0.58 7.61
C SER A 172 4.16 0.23 8.80
N LEU A 173 3.69 1.21 9.57
CA LEU A 173 2.99 0.94 10.83
C LEU A 173 1.68 0.15 10.65
N PRO A 174 0.80 0.45 9.66
CA PRO A 174 -0.40 -0.35 9.41
C PRO A 174 -0.14 -1.82 9.09
N HIS A 175 1.06 -2.16 8.61
CA HIS A 175 1.43 -3.54 8.28
C HIS A 175 1.84 -4.37 9.52
N GLY A 176 1.77 -3.78 10.72
CA GLY A 176 1.96 -4.46 11.99
C GLY A 176 3.29 -5.22 12.14
N PRO A 177 4.45 -4.62 11.82
CA PRO A 177 5.73 -5.30 12.04
C PRO A 177 5.97 -5.54 13.53
N ALA A 178 6.33 -6.77 13.90
CA ALA A 178 6.67 -7.15 15.28
C ALA A 178 8.17 -7.00 15.58
N THR A 179 9.00 -6.97 14.53
CA THR A 179 10.46 -6.90 14.65
C THR A 179 11.03 -5.76 13.81
N ILE A 180 12.26 -5.31 14.15
CA ILE A 180 12.96 -4.27 13.39
C ILE A 180 13.14 -4.68 11.91
N PRO A 181 13.56 -5.93 11.58
CA PRO A 181 13.64 -6.35 10.18
C PRO A 181 12.30 -6.24 9.44
N GLN A 182 11.19 -6.71 10.02
CA GLN A 182 9.86 -6.58 9.41
C GLN A 182 9.46 -5.11 9.21
N PHE A 183 9.78 -4.23 10.17
CA PHE A 183 9.54 -2.79 10.03
C PHE A 183 10.36 -2.22 8.87
N LEU A 184 11.65 -2.53 8.78
CA LEU A 184 12.53 -2.04 7.73
C LEU A 184 12.10 -2.50 6.34
N ILE A 185 11.45 -3.67 6.23
CA ILE A 185 10.89 -4.17 4.98
C ILE A 185 9.82 -3.21 4.45
N TYR A 186 8.78 -2.96 5.24
CA TYR A 186 7.68 -2.08 4.83
C TYR A 186 8.12 -0.61 4.77
N PHE A 187 8.98 -0.16 5.69
CA PHE A 187 9.49 1.20 5.71
C PHE A 187 10.28 1.52 4.44
N THR A 188 11.20 0.62 4.04
CA THR A 188 12.02 0.80 2.82
C THR A 188 11.14 0.83 1.58
N MET A 189 10.16 -0.06 1.48
CA MET A 189 9.18 -0.05 0.39
C MET A 189 8.42 1.29 0.33
N GLY A 190 7.91 1.75 1.47
CA GLY A 190 7.28 3.05 1.61
C GLY A 190 8.19 4.20 1.19
N VAL A 191 9.45 4.25 1.63
CA VAL A 191 10.40 5.29 1.19
C VAL A 191 10.60 5.25 -0.33
N ASN A 192 10.75 4.05 -0.91
CA ASN A 192 11.12 3.89 -2.30
C ASN A 192 9.99 4.28 -3.26
N LEU A 193 8.75 3.91 -2.93
CA LEU A 193 7.55 4.36 -3.64
C LEU A 193 7.42 5.90 -3.58
N GLY A 194 7.74 6.51 -2.43
CA GLY A 194 7.78 7.97 -2.26
C GLY A 194 8.85 8.63 -3.12
N TRP A 195 10.00 7.98 -3.26
CA TRP A 195 11.11 8.47 -4.08
C TRP A 195 10.74 8.43 -5.57
N ILE A 196 10.20 7.31 -6.06
CA ILE A 196 9.76 7.16 -7.45
C ILE A 196 8.68 8.18 -7.80
N PHE A 197 7.75 8.42 -6.89
CA PHE A 197 6.75 9.47 -7.02
C PHE A 197 7.38 10.85 -7.25
N LEU A 198 8.38 11.24 -6.45
CA LEU A 198 9.06 12.53 -6.59
C LEU A 198 9.92 12.62 -7.87
N LEU A 199 10.56 11.52 -8.27
CA LEU A 199 11.33 11.45 -9.50
C LEU A 199 10.48 11.70 -10.74
N LYS A 200 9.32 11.04 -10.79
CA LYS A 200 8.43 11.07 -11.96
C LYS A 200 7.38 12.17 -11.88
N ARG A 201 7.19 12.75 -10.69
CA ARG A 201 6.18 13.78 -10.37
C ARG A 201 4.78 13.36 -10.77
N ASP A 202 4.51 12.06 -10.68
CA ASP A 202 3.27 11.44 -11.12
C ASP A 202 3.06 10.14 -10.36
N ILE A 203 1.93 10.07 -9.65
CA ILE A 203 1.51 8.95 -8.82
C ILE A 203 1.40 7.65 -9.60
N ARG A 204 1.16 7.70 -10.92
CA ARG A 204 1.00 6.50 -11.75
C ARG A 204 2.26 5.64 -11.78
N TYR A 205 3.45 6.24 -11.63
CA TYR A 205 4.71 5.50 -11.67
C TYR A 205 4.99 4.76 -10.36
N SER A 206 4.74 5.39 -9.22
CA SER A 206 4.88 4.70 -7.93
C SER A 206 3.81 3.62 -7.78
N MET A 207 2.58 3.92 -8.22
CA MET A 207 1.50 2.93 -8.28
C MET A 207 1.85 1.74 -9.17
N ALA A 208 2.32 1.96 -10.40
CA ALA A 208 2.75 0.88 -11.29
C ALA A 208 3.87 0.03 -10.68
N LEU A 209 4.85 0.65 -10.01
CA LEU A 209 5.89 -0.09 -9.32
C LEU A 209 5.33 -0.93 -8.17
N HIS A 210 4.39 -0.40 -7.41
CA HIS A 210 3.71 -1.11 -6.33
C HIS A 210 2.88 -2.30 -6.87
N PHE A 211 2.14 -2.11 -7.97
CA PHE A 211 1.47 -3.21 -8.69
C PHE A 211 2.46 -4.32 -9.05
N VAL A 212 3.60 -3.98 -9.64
CA VAL A 212 4.63 -4.95 -10.03
C VAL A 212 5.19 -5.68 -8.82
N ASN A 213 5.50 -4.96 -7.74
CA ASN A 213 5.97 -5.55 -6.50
C ASN A 213 4.99 -6.59 -5.94
N ASN A 214 3.71 -6.21 -5.85
CA ASN A 214 2.69 -7.10 -5.30
C ASN A 214 2.35 -8.25 -6.25
N LEU A 215 2.45 -8.04 -7.57
CA LEU A 215 2.27 -9.11 -8.55
C LEU A 215 3.39 -10.16 -8.44
N ILE A 216 4.64 -9.73 -8.26
CA ILE A 216 5.77 -10.64 -8.04
C ILE A 216 5.56 -11.43 -6.74
N ALA A 217 5.25 -10.75 -5.63
CA ALA A 217 5.00 -11.41 -4.35
C ALA A 217 3.83 -12.40 -4.43
N TYR A 218 2.71 -12.00 -5.07
CA TYR A 218 1.57 -12.87 -5.32
C TYR A 218 1.96 -14.12 -6.13
N GLY A 219 2.75 -13.94 -7.19
CA GLY A 219 3.25 -15.05 -8.01
C GLY A 219 4.18 -16.00 -7.25
N MET A 220 5.05 -15.47 -6.38
CA MET A 220 5.93 -16.25 -5.51
C MET A 220 5.11 -17.11 -4.54
N ILE A 221 4.09 -16.53 -3.90
CA ILE A 221 3.18 -17.25 -3.00
C ILE A 221 2.48 -18.40 -3.73
N LEU A 222 1.95 -18.17 -4.93
CA LEU A 222 1.34 -19.23 -5.74
C LEU A 222 2.34 -20.29 -6.19
N GLY A 223 3.60 -19.91 -6.38
CA GLY A 223 4.70 -20.81 -6.71
C GLY A 223 5.25 -21.59 -5.51
N GLY A 224 4.84 -21.26 -4.28
CA GLY A 224 5.34 -21.86 -3.04
C GLY A 224 6.79 -21.47 -2.71
N VAL A 225 7.22 -20.28 -3.13
CA VAL A 225 8.59 -19.74 -2.95
C VAL A 225 8.57 -18.49 -2.08
#